data_AF-A0A7K2EI27-F1
#
_entry.id   AF-A0A7K2EI27-F1
#
_cell.length_a   1.000
_cell.length_b   1.000
_cell.length_c   1.000
_cell.angle_alpha   90.00
_cell.angle_beta   90.00
_cell.angle_gamma   90.00
#
_symmetry.space_group_name_H-M   'P 1'
#
loop_
_entity.id
_entity.type
_entity.pdbx_description
1 polymer ?
#
loop_
_entity_poly.entity_id
_entity_poly.type
_entity_poly.pdbx_seq_one_letter_code
_entity_poly.pdbx_strand_id
1 'polypeptide(L)'
;MRVRWAGTQVQLIREYHFGQDIEFMTKTCYVIALMGLLLSAASSSAQQAPQIDIDYASFAYDEQESLVELYMAIEAGSLTYEEGDSLYTSTIPLELSLLNSSDTDLDASAERVVWERQVDLQFAVMDPSVITEGQVFLRQVRLTVVPGEYELQIVMPLSGQDPVQASRDVIIPDYSQQESCVLSDITLASRISPSEDREDPFFKNGLYIRPNASQLFGEGAANLFYYAEAYNTACAASGTDEYTMLIYVSEANRPAPLTGLEKRSKRRVRPTDVLVGRFNLAPLVSGTYFLRMVILDNANESKVEQARKFFVFNPSADSALAQPVAATETFETSGYATMPEDEVEQGLEHIQIIATEQELRRIRNVEDLNERRRLLMDFWLVRDPTPRTGVNEFRDEFYSLLMYANERYSVQRIDGWETDRGRVLIKYGRPSAIEQHQYDRGFKPY
;
A
#
# COMPACT_ATOMS: atom_id res chain seq x y z
N MET A 1 -55.75 24.18 59.16
CA MET A 1 -55.03 25.47 58.93
C MET A 1 -54.81 25.63 57.42
N ARG A 2 -54.86 26.81 56.79
CA ARG A 2 -54.07 28.06 56.99
C ARG A 2 -52.56 27.82 56.71
N VAL A 3 -51.83 28.62 55.91
CA VAL A 3 -52.22 29.85 55.18
C VAL A 3 -51.34 30.12 53.92
N ARG A 4 -51.73 31.14 53.14
CA ARG A 4 -51.08 31.80 51.97
C ARG A 4 -49.61 32.24 52.25
N TRP A 5 -48.78 32.65 51.28
CA TRP A 5 -48.78 33.89 50.43
C TRP A 5 -47.55 33.83 49.48
N ALA A 6 -47.33 34.61 48.39
CA ALA A 6 -48.07 35.62 47.58
C ALA A 6 -47.60 35.47 46.10
N GLY A 7 -48.35 35.85 45.04
CA GLY A 7 -48.38 37.18 44.39
C GLY A 7 -47.34 37.28 43.23
N THR A 8 -47.47 38.05 42.14
CA THR A 8 -48.50 38.93 41.50
C THR A 8 -47.96 39.19 40.05
N GLN A 9 -48.63 39.54 38.93
CA GLN A 9 -49.93 40.13 38.51
C GLN A 9 -50.60 39.24 37.41
N VAL A 10 -51.83 39.39 36.88
CA VAL A 10 -52.90 40.43 36.81
C VAL A 10 -52.96 41.27 35.50
N GLN A 11 -53.85 40.82 34.59
CA GLN A 11 -54.73 41.54 33.63
C GLN A 11 -54.22 42.53 32.56
N LEU A 12 -54.79 42.40 31.33
CA LEU A 12 -55.68 43.37 30.62
C LEU A 12 -56.12 42.74 29.27
N ILE A 13 -57.35 42.27 29.08
CA ILE A 13 -58.58 42.98 28.65
C ILE A 13 -58.47 43.70 27.29
N ARG A 14 -59.08 43.11 26.24
CA ARG A 14 -60.25 43.70 25.55
C ARG A 14 -60.93 42.72 24.57
N GLU A 15 -62.25 42.77 24.55
CA GLU A 15 -63.10 42.19 23.50
C GLU A 15 -63.35 43.21 22.38
N TYR A 16 -63.76 42.75 21.20
CA TYR A 16 -64.81 43.42 20.40
C TYR A 16 -65.62 42.37 19.62
N HIS A 17 -66.82 42.76 19.18
CA HIS A 17 -67.91 41.85 18.78
C HIS A 17 -68.45 42.16 17.37
N PHE A 18 -69.30 41.26 16.85
CA PHE A 18 -69.98 41.28 15.53
C PHE A 18 -69.08 41.09 14.29
N GLY A 19 -69.57 40.44 13.22
CA GLY A 19 -70.82 39.70 13.08
C GLY A 19 -71.26 39.42 11.64
N GLN A 20 -72.21 38.51 11.50
CA GLN A 20 -72.99 38.14 10.30
C GLN A 20 -72.31 37.33 9.18
N ASP A 21 -72.71 36.05 9.12
CA ASP A 21 -73.51 35.45 8.04
C ASP A 21 -73.12 35.68 6.57
N ILE A 22 -72.88 34.58 5.85
CA ILE A 22 -73.75 34.12 4.74
C ILE A 22 -73.45 32.64 4.45
N GLU A 23 -74.49 31.82 4.35
CA GLU A 23 -74.40 30.43 3.86
C GLU A 23 -74.24 30.41 2.33
N PHE A 24 -73.56 29.41 1.77
CA PHE A 24 -74.23 28.30 1.09
C PHE A 24 -73.24 27.24 0.59
N MET A 25 -73.58 25.96 0.78
CA MET A 25 -72.80 24.84 0.24
C MET A 25 -72.91 24.76 -1.28
N THR A 26 -71.79 24.75 -2.00
CA THR A 26 -71.72 24.06 -3.31
C THR A 26 -70.37 23.34 -3.46
N LYS A 27 -70.44 22.12 -3.97
CA LYS A 27 -69.37 21.13 -4.17
C LYS A 27 -68.04 21.72 -4.71
N THR A 28 -66.95 21.51 -3.96
CA THR A 28 -65.57 21.52 -4.49
C THR A 28 -64.91 20.19 -4.15
N CYS A 29 -64.35 19.50 -5.15
CA CYS A 29 -63.65 18.23 -4.93
C CYS A 29 -62.29 18.45 -4.27
N TYR A 30 -61.78 17.44 -3.55
CA TYR A 30 -60.43 17.43 -2.99
C TYR A 30 -59.38 17.55 -4.09
N VAL A 31 -58.76 18.73 -4.22
CA VAL A 31 -57.46 18.88 -4.90
C VAL A 31 -56.37 18.68 -3.86
N ILE A 32 -56.16 17.42 -3.45
CA ILE A 32 -54.89 17.02 -2.84
C ILE A 32 -53.89 16.96 -3.99
N ALA A 33 -52.90 17.86 -3.98
CA ALA A 33 -51.82 17.89 -4.96
C ALA A 33 -50.88 16.70 -4.74
N LEU A 34 -51.33 15.51 -5.13
CA LEU A 34 -50.57 14.27 -5.08
C LEU A 34 -49.57 14.26 -6.25
N MET A 35 -48.58 15.15 -6.13
CA MET A 35 -47.45 15.27 -7.05
C MET A 35 -46.53 14.06 -6.84
N GLY A 36 -46.98 12.93 -7.38
CA GLY A 36 -46.27 11.65 -7.40
C GLY A 36 -45.03 11.76 -8.27
N LEU A 37 -44.00 12.42 -7.73
CA LEU A 37 -42.70 12.51 -8.36
C LEU A 37 -42.07 11.12 -8.27
N LEU A 38 -42.29 10.32 -9.31
CA LEU A 38 -41.49 9.14 -9.60
C LEU A 38 -40.07 9.60 -9.93
N LEU A 39 -39.32 9.95 -8.88
CA LEU A 39 -37.91 9.65 -8.81
C LEU A 39 -37.79 8.13 -8.90
N SER A 40 -37.86 7.62 -10.13
CA SER A 40 -36.99 6.54 -10.52
C SER A 40 -35.57 7.05 -10.27
N ALA A 41 -35.08 6.80 -9.06
CA ALA A 41 -33.65 6.80 -8.80
C ALA A 41 -33.09 5.75 -9.75
N ALA A 42 -32.59 6.21 -10.90
CA ALA A 42 -31.61 5.48 -11.65
C ALA A 42 -30.42 5.38 -10.71
N SER A 43 -30.39 4.31 -9.92
CA SER A 43 -29.20 3.87 -9.21
C SER A 43 -28.20 3.51 -10.29
N SER A 44 -27.50 4.52 -10.82
CA SER A 44 -26.21 4.36 -11.43
C SER A 44 -25.34 3.75 -10.35
N SER A 45 -25.28 2.41 -10.33
CA SER A 45 -24.23 1.67 -9.66
C SER A 45 -22.94 2.19 -10.26
N ALA A 46 -22.27 3.10 -9.53
CA ALA A 46 -20.97 3.61 -9.94
C ALA A 46 -20.10 2.38 -10.17
N GLN A 47 -19.72 2.16 -11.43
CA GLN A 47 -19.11 0.91 -11.84
C GLN A 47 -17.76 0.83 -11.15
N GLN A 48 -17.66 -0.05 -10.15
CA GLN A 48 -16.53 -0.10 -9.25
C GLN A 48 -15.28 -0.41 -10.08
N ALA A 49 -14.25 0.44 -9.93
CA ALA A 49 -13.06 0.36 -10.76
C ALA A 49 -12.38 -1.02 -10.58
N PRO A 50 -11.91 -1.65 -11.68
CA PRO A 50 -11.12 -2.88 -11.61
C PRO A 50 -9.97 -2.78 -10.61
N GLN A 51 -9.83 -3.78 -9.74
CA GLN A 51 -8.69 -3.88 -8.84
C GLN A 51 -7.48 -4.42 -9.62
N ILE A 52 -6.43 -3.60 -9.75
CA ILE A 52 -5.21 -3.92 -10.47
C ILE A 52 -3.98 -3.61 -9.59
N ASP A 53 -3.26 -4.65 -9.20
CA ASP A 53 -1.91 -4.52 -8.64
C ASP A 53 -0.88 -4.38 -9.76
N ILE A 54 0.07 -3.46 -9.62
CA ILE A 54 1.10 -3.16 -10.64
C ILE A 54 2.48 -3.19 -10.01
N ASP A 55 3.39 -3.97 -10.60
CA ASP A 55 4.79 -4.07 -10.20
C ASP A 55 5.73 -4.05 -11.41
N TYR A 56 7.02 -3.73 -11.20
CA TYR A 56 8.01 -3.71 -12.28
C TYR A 56 9.31 -4.42 -11.90
N ALA A 57 10.04 -4.95 -12.88
CA ALA A 57 11.42 -5.36 -12.69
C ALA A 57 12.27 -5.02 -13.92
N SER A 58 13.44 -4.40 -13.68
CA SER A 58 14.45 -4.04 -14.66
C SER A 58 15.60 -5.06 -14.75
N PHE A 59 16.15 -5.23 -15.95
CA PHE A 59 17.17 -6.21 -16.33
C PHE A 59 18.10 -5.63 -17.42
N ALA A 60 19.30 -6.18 -17.56
CA ALA A 60 20.18 -5.85 -18.67
C ALA A 60 19.54 -6.23 -20.02
N TYR A 61 19.73 -5.40 -21.06
CA TYR A 61 19.27 -5.69 -22.42
C TYR A 61 20.39 -5.53 -23.45
N ASP A 62 20.98 -4.34 -23.56
CA ASP A 62 22.18 -4.10 -24.36
C ASP A 62 23.15 -3.11 -23.68
N GLU A 63 24.02 -2.44 -24.44
CA GLU A 63 25.04 -1.50 -23.93
C GLU A 63 24.48 -0.09 -23.61
N GLN A 64 23.23 0.20 -23.96
CA GLN A 64 22.58 1.52 -23.81
C GLN A 64 21.24 1.44 -23.09
N GLU A 65 20.44 0.40 -23.35
CA GLU A 65 19.10 0.23 -22.78
C GLU A 65 19.01 -0.96 -21.82
N SER A 66 18.06 -0.83 -20.89
CA SER A 66 17.63 -1.86 -19.94
C SER A 66 16.24 -2.35 -20.30
N LEU A 67 15.98 -3.65 -20.15
CA LEU A 67 14.65 -4.24 -20.30
C LEU A 67 13.84 -4.01 -19.03
N VAL A 68 12.67 -3.40 -19.16
CA VAL A 68 11.70 -3.27 -18.06
C VAL A 68 10.51 -4.19 -18.34
N GLU A 69 10.21 -5.03 -17.35
CA GLU A 69 9.01 -5.88 -17.34
C GLU A 69 8.00 -5.30 -16.35
N LEU A 70 6.91 -4.74 -16.87
CA LEU A 70 5.76 -4.32 -16.08
C LEU A 70 4.81 -5.51 -15.91
N TYR A 71 4.52 -5.89 -14.67
CA TYR A 71 3.60 -6.96 -14.31
C TYR A 71 2.30 -6.37 -13.73
N MET A 72 1.15 -6.81 -14.23
CA MET A 72 -0.17 -6.42 -13.74
C MET A 72 -0.93 -7.66 -13.28
N ALA A 73 -1.52 -7.61 -12.08
CA ALA A 73 -2.46 -8.61 -11.59
C ALA A 73 -3.84 -7.96 -11.44
N ILE A 74 -4.80 -8.43 -12.23
CA ILE A 74 -6.16 -7.91 -12.30
C ILE A 74 -7.07 -8.90 -11.56
N GLU A 75 -7.77 -8.45 -10.52
CA GLU A 75 -8.73 -9.30 -9.80
C GLU A 75 -9.93 -9.62 -10.70
N ALA A 76 -10.10 -10.90 -11.05
CA ALA A 76 -11.14 -11.34 -11.98
C ALA A 76 -12.56 -11.08 -11.45
N GLY A 77 -12.75 -11.06 -10.13
CA GLY A 77 -14.02 -10.73 -9.47
C GLY A 77 -14.38 -9.25 -9.48
N SER A 78 -13.40 -8.34 -9.66
CA SER A 78 -13.65 -6.91 -9.79
C SER A 78 -14.14 -6.49 -11.18
N LEU A 79 -14.09 -7.40 -12.16
CA LEU A 79 -14.39 -7.08 -13.55
C LEU A 79 -15.88 -7.17 -13.86
N THR A 80 -16.36 -6.20 -14.62
CA THR A 80 -17.65 -6.30 -15.31
C THR A 80 -17.44 -7.05 -16.62
N TYR A 81 -18.28 -8.05 -16.91
CA TYR A 81 -18.24 -8.83 -18.14
C TYR A 81 -19.51 -8.61 -18.97
N GLU A 82 -19.35 -8.52 -20.27
CA GLU A 82 -20.43 -8.47 -21.26
C GLU A 82 -20.66 -9.86 -21.86
N GLU A 83 -21.92 -10.21 -22.15
CA GLU A 83 -22.31 -11.51 -22.70
C GLU A 83 -22.13 -11.55 -24.23
N GLY A 84 -21.28 -12.47 -24.72
CA GLY A 84 -21.11 -12.75 -26.14
C GLY A 84 -21.57 -14.17 -26.52
N ASP A 85 -21.55 -14.50 -27.82
CA ASP A 85 -22.12 -15.71 -28.42
C ASP A 85 -21.70 -17.07 -27.79
N SER A 86 -20.61 -17.11 -27.02
CA SER A 86 -20.09 -18.33 -26.38
C SER A 86 -19.22 -18.10 -25.14
N LEU A 87 -18.90 -16.84 -24.81
CA LEU A 87 -18.01 -16.44 -23.73
C LEU A 87 -18.46 -15.07 -23.19
N TYR A 88 -18.22 -14.84 -21.91
CA TYR A 88 -18.34 -13.54 -21.28
C TYR A 88 -16.99 -12.81 -21.36
N THR A 89 -16.98 -11.59 -21.88
CA THR A 89 -15.75 -10.82 -22.14
C THR A 89 -15.69 -9.52 -21.34
N SER A 90 -14.50 -9.15 -20.89
CA SER A 90 -14.22 -7.85 -20.27
C SER A 90 -13.02 -7.20 -20.97
N THR A 91 -13.08 -5.89 -21.21
CA THR A 91 -11.99 -5.11 -21.81
C THR A 91 -11.67 -3.93 -20.92
N ILE A 92 -10.41 -3.79 -20.51
CA ILE A 92 -9.92 -2.65 -19.74
C ILE A 92 -8.92 -1.88 -20.62
N PRO A 93 -9.27 -0.69 -21.14
CA PRO A 93 -8.29 0.19 -21.75
C PRO A 93 -7.36 0.73 -20.66
N LEU A 94 -6.04 0.68 -20.91
CA LEU A 94 -5.02 1.32 -20.10
C LEU A 94 -4.11 2.18 -20.98
N GLU A 95 -3.78 3.37 -20.51
CA GLU A 95 -2.72 4.21 -21.06
C GLU A 95 -1.55 4.17 -20.07
N LEU A 96 -0.39 3.70 -20.53
CA LEU A 96 0.82 3.54 -19.73
C LEU A 96 1.87 4.51 -20.26
N SER A 97 2.41 5.39 -19.41
CA SER A 97 3.43 6.36 -19.80
C SER A 97 4.58 6.35 -18.79
N LEU A 98 5.81 6.40 -19.28
CA LEU A 98 7.02 6.55 -18.47
C LEU A 98 7.58 7.96 -18.70
N LEU A 99 7.64 8.75 -17.63
CA LEU A 99 8.11 10.14 -17.66
C LEU A 99 9.47 10.23 -16.97
N ASN A 100 10.41 10.97 -17.54
CA ASN A 100 11.71 11.23 -16.89
C ASN A 100 11.53 12.12 -15.65
N SER A 101 12.06 11.68 -14.50
CA SER A 101 11.96 12.41 -13.21
C SER A 101 13.05 13.47 -13.02
N SER A 102 14.15 13.41 -13.77
CA SER A 102 15.29 14.35 -13.63
C SER A 102 15.04 15.73 -14.27
N ASP A 103 14.06 15.83 -15.16
CA ASP A 103 13.73 17.09 -15.82
C ASP A 103 12.72 17.89 -15.00
N THR A 104 13.13 19.07 -14.54
CA THR A 104 12.36 19.91 -13.62
C THR A 104 11.62 21.07 -14.29
N ASP A 105 11.71 21.22 -15.62
CA ASP A 105 10.98 22.28 -16.31
C ASP A 105 9.48 21.94 -16.46
N LEU A 106 8.62 22.80 -15.89
CA LEU A 106 7.20 22.48 -15.65
C LEU A 106 6.30 22.73 -16.88
N ASP A 107 6.75 23.55 -17.83
CA ASP A 107 5.98 23.91 -19.02
C ASP A 107 6.04 22.84 -20.14
N ALA A 108 6.84 21.78 -19.96
CA ALA A 108 7.18 20.79 -20.99
C ALA A 108 6.80 19.33 -20.65
N SER A 109 5.65 19.11 -19.99
CA SER A 109 5.22 17.77 -19.53
C SER A 109 5.18 16.69 -20.62
N ALA A 110 4.90 17.06 -21.88
CA ALA A 110 4.93 16.14 -23.02
C ALA A 110 6.36 15.79 -23.49
N GLU A 111 7.35 16.67 -23.31
CA GLU A 111 8.75 16.41 -23.67
C GLU A 111 9.43 15.48 -22.65
N ARG A 112 8.85 15.33 -21.45
CA ARG A 112 9.30 14.40 -20.41
C ARG A 112 8.88 12.95 -20.64
N VAL A 113 7.92 12.67 -21.53
CA VAL A 113 7.45 11.30 -21.83
C VAL A 113 8.52 10.59 -22.68
N VAL A 114 9.23 9.63 -22.07
CA VAL A 114 10.25 8.83 -22.79
C VAL A 114 9.66 7.59 -23.47
N TRP A 115 8.50 7.13 -22.99
CA TRP A 115 7.77 6.00 -23.56
C TRP A 115 6.29 6.12 -23.22
N GLU A 116 5.42 5.77 -24.16
CA GLU A 116 3.97 5.69 -23.96
C GLU A 116 3.38 4.48 -24.70
N ARG A 117 2.28 3.93 -24.19
CA ARG A 117 1.57 2.81 -24.80
C ARG A 117 0.12 2.70 -24.32
N GLN A 118 -0.82 2.76 -25.25
CA GLN A 118 -2.20 2.29 -25.03
C GLN A 118 -2.27 0.76 -25.12
N VAL A 119 -3.03 0.12 -24.23
CA VAL A 119 -3.18 -1.34 -24.11
C VAL A 119 -4.62 -1.70 -23.73
N ASP A 120 -5.35 -2.33 -24.65
CA ASP A 120 -6.65 -2.93 -24.36
C ASP A 120 -6.46 -4.32 -23.72
N LEU A 121 -6.58 -4.39 -22.39
CA LEU A 121 -6.54 -5.66 -21.67
C LEU A 121 -7.86 -6.41 -21.81
N GLN A 122 -7.90 -7.34 -22.76
CA GLN A 122 -9.05 -8.24 -22.97
C GLN A 122 -8.96 -9.50 -22.10
N PHE A 123 -10.08 -9.89 -21.53
CA PHE A 123 -10.27 -11.09 -20.70
C PHE A 123 -11.54 -11.82 -21.15
N ALA A 124 -11.54 -13.15 -21.09
CA ALA A 124 -12.69 -13.98 -21.44
C ALA A 124 -12.86 -15.12 -20.44
N VAL A 125 -14.11 -15.38 -20.04
CA VAL A 125 -14.51 -16.50 -19.17
C VAL A 125 -15.73 -17.21 -19.75
N MET A 126 -15.91 -18.50 -19.44
CA MET A 126 -17.10 -19.24 -19.85
C MET A 126 -18.34 -18.85 -19.03
N ASP A 127 -18.14 -18.50 -17.76
CA ASP A 127 -19.17 -18.15 -16.79
C ASP A 127 -18.52 -17.28 -15.70
N PRO A 128 -18.95 -16.02 -15.48
CA PRO A 128 -18.41 -15.19 -14.41
C PRO A 128 -18.77 -15.69 -13.00
N SER A 129 -19.82 -16.49 -12.84
CA SER A 129 -20.31 -16.95 -11.53
C SER A 129 -19.44 -18.05 -10.89
N VAL A 130 -18.51 -18.64 -11.65
CA VAL A 130 -17.52 -19.61 -11.13
C VAL A 130 -16.17 -18.98 -10.80
N ILE A 131 -16.02 -17.66 -10.92
CA ILE A 131 -14.81 -16.95 -10.51
C ILE A 131 -14.67 -17.02 -8.98
N THR A 132 -13.53 -17.51 -8.50
CA THR A 132 -13.26 -17.58 -7.06
C THR A 132 -12.64 -16.28 -6.54
N GLU A 133 -12.90 -15.96 -5.28
CA GLU A 133 -12.18 -14.91 -4.53
C GLU A 133 -10.65 -15.10 -4.66
N GLY A 134 -9.91 -14.01 -4.86
CA GLY A 134 -8.46 -14.04 -5.09
C GLY A 134 -8.01 -14.59 -6.46
N GLN A 135 -8.93 -14.93 -7.38
CA GLN A 135 -8.57 -15.28 -8.76
C GLN A 135 -8.08 -14.03 -9.50
N VAL A 136 -6.81 -14.02 -9.92
CA VAL A 136 -6.21 -12.92 -10.68
C VAL A 136 -5.81 -13.34 -12.10
N PHE A 137 -6.14 -12.50 -13.07
CA PHE A 137 -5.52 -12.55 -14.41
C PHE A 137 -4.20 -11.80 -14.38
N LEU A 138 -3.16 -12.40 -14.97
CA LEU A 138 -1.86 -11.74 -15.12
C LEU A 138 -1.70 -11.19 -16.54
N ARG A 139 -1.10 -10.00 -16.62
CA ARG A 139 -0.69 -9.33 -17.85
C ARG A 139 0.73 -8.81 -17.68
N GLN A 140 1.46 -8.72 -18.78
CA GLN A 140 2.84 -8.26 -18.78
C GLN A 140 3.07 -7.34 -19.98
N VAL A 141 3.71 -6.21 -19.76
CA VAL A 141 4.19 -5.31 -20.80
C VAL A 141 5.71 -5.22 -20.69
N ARG A 142 6.39 -5.32 -21.84
CA ARG A 142 7.84 -5.10 -21.94
C ARG A 142 8.10 -3.81 -22.69
N LEU A 143 9.08 -3.04 -22.23
CA LEU A 143 9.69 -1.89 -22.89
C LEU A 143 11.20 -1.93 -22.65
N THR A 144 11.94 -1.17 -23.45
CA THR A 144 13.34 -0.86 -23.18
C THR A 144 13.48 0.65 -22.92
N VAL A 145 14.43 1.03 -22.07
CA VAL A 145 14.70 2.43 -21.72
C VAL A 145 16.14 2.55 -21.20
N VAL A 146 16.76 3.71 -21.37
CA VAL A 146 18.10 4.01 -20.81
C VAL A 146 18.07 4.05 -19.27
N PRO A 147 19.19 3.78 -18.58
CA PRO A 147 19.31 3.95 -17.13
C PRO A 147 18.91 5.35 -16.65
N GLY A 148 18.21 5.44 -15.51
CA GLY A 148 17.68 6.71 -15.00
C GLY A 148 16.57 6.56 -13.95
N GLU A 149 16.02 7.70 -13.55
CA GLU A 149 14.90 7.82 -12.60
C GLU A 149 13.65 8.33 -13.34
N TYR A 150 12.52 7.67 -13.13
CA TYR A 150 11.29 7.87 -13.88
C TYR A 150 10.04 7.81 -12.99
N GLU A 151 8.95 8.43 -13.44
CA GLU A 151 7.60 8.18 -12.94
C GLU A 151 6.85 7.34 -13.99
N LEU A 152 6.39 6.14 -13.60
CA LEU A 152 5.41 5.39 -14.36
C LEU A 152 4.03 5.89 -14.00
N GLN A 153 3.31 6.45 -14.97
CA GLN A 153 1.91 6.82 -14.87
C GLN A 153 1.03 5.77 -15.57
N ILE A 154 -0.08 5.42 -14.93
CA ILE A 154 -1.11 4.52 -15.44
C ILE A 154 -2.45 5.27 -15.40
N VAL A 155 -3.11 5.37 -16.55
CA VAL A 155 -4.44 5.95 -16.70
C VAL A 155 -5.39 4.88 -17.19
N MET A 156 -6.52 4.70 -16.51
CA MET A 156 -7.63 3.84 -16.94
C MET A 156 -8.83 4.74 -17.27
N PRO A 157 -9.09 5.05 -18.56
CA PRO A 157 -10.26 5.82 -18.94
C PRO A 157 -11.55 5.03 -18.67
N LEU A 158 -12.46 5.63 -17.89
CA LEU A 158 -13.77 5.05 -17.56
C LEU A 158 -14.89 5.70 -18.39
N SER A 159 -15.86 4.90 -18.81
CA SER A 159 -16.99 5.39 -19.60
C SER A 159 -17.95 6.22 -18.75
N GLY A 160 -18.00 7.54 -18.99
CA GLY A 160 -18.90 8.47 -18.30
C GLY A 160 -18.52 8.78 -16.84
N GLN A 161 -17.30 8.47 -16.43
CA GLN A 161 -16.71 8.80 -15.12
C GLN A 161 -15.31 9.41 -15.34
N ASP A 162 -14.74 10.06 -14.33
CA ASP A 162 -13.35 10.49 -14.38
C ASP A 162 -12.40 9.28 -14.48
N PRO A 163 -11.27 9.39 -15.20
CA PRO A 163 -10.32 8.29 -15.35
C PRO A 163 -9.65 7.96 -14.01
N VAL A 164 -9.46 6.67 -13.73
CA VAL A 164 -8.63 6.26 -12.58
C VAL A 164 -7.17 6.43 -12.95
N GLN A 165 -6.42 7.15 -12.12
CA GLN A 165 -4.99 7.42 -12.33
C GLN A 165 -4.17 6.92 -11.16
N ALA A 166 -3.02 6.33 -11.46
CA ALA A 166 -2.02 5.93 -10.48
C ALA A 166 -0.62 6.26 -11.01
N SER A 167 0.30 6.63 -10.12
CA SER A 167 1.72 6.77 -10.49
C SER A 167 2.65 6.11 -9.48
N ARG A 168 3.85 5.76 -9.94
CA ARG A 168 4.86 5.03 -9.17
C ARG A 168 6.27 5.33 -9.67
N ASP A 169 7.19 5.57 -8.74
CA ASP A 169 8.60 5.77 -9.04
C ASP A 169 9.26 4.49 -9.58
N VAL A 170 10.01 4.64 -10.67
CA VAL A 170 10.74 3.60 -11.39
C VAL A 170 12.21 4.02 -11.50
N ILE A 171 13.09 3.21 -10.90
CA ILE A 171 14.55 3.43 -10.97
C ILE A 171 15.14 2.32 -11.82
N ILE A 172 15.87 2.70 -12.87
CA ILE A 172 16.49 1.78 -13.84
C ILE A 172 18.01 1.83 -13.65
N PRO A 173 18.64 0.79 -13.06
CA PRO A 173 20.08 0.75 -12.86
C PRO A 173 20.88 0.71 -14.17
N ASP A 174 22.11 1.21 -14.11
CA ASP A 174 23.07 1.08 -15.20
C ASP A 174 23.71 -0.31 -15.20
N TYR A 175 23.19 -1.19 -16.06
CA TYR A 175 23.72 -2.55 -16.25
C TYR A 175 24.98 -2.61 -17.13
N SER A 176 25.42 -1.51 -17.74
CA SER A 176 26.59 -1.50 -18.65
C SER A 176 27.94 -1.58 -17.91
N GLN A 177 27.95 -1.34 -16.59
CA GLN A 177 29.17 -1.18 -15.79
C GLN A 177 29.96 -2.49 -15.60
N GLN A 178 30.94 -2.73 -16.47
CA GLN A 178 31.71 -3.98 -16.49
C GLN A 178 32.64 -4.20 -15.28
N GLU A 179 33.04 -3.14 -14.56
CA GLU A 179 33.95 -3.24 -13.41
C GLU A 179 33.23 -3.56 -12.08
N SER A 180 31.94 -3.21 -11.99
CA SER A 180 31.09 -3.40 -10.80
C SER A 180 30.21 -4.64 -10.96
N CYS A 181 29.99 -5.38 -9.88
CA CYS A 181 28.93 -6.40 -9.87
C CYS A 181 27.57 -5.70 -9.84
N VAL A 182 26.62 -6.12 -10.67
CA VAL A 182 25.27 -5.54 -10.71
C VAL A 182 24.22 -6.64 -10.52
N LEU A 183 23.13 -6.32 -9.83
CA LEU A 183 21.95 -7.18 -9.68
C LEU A 183 20.77 -6.55 -10.42
N SER A 184 19.98 -7.37 -11.12
CA SER A 184 18.67 -6.96 -11.63
C SER A 184 17.73 -6.56 -10.50
N ASP A 185 16.54 -6.04 -10.84
CA ASP A 185 15.42 -6.12 -9.89
C ASP A 185 15.10 -7.58 -9.51
N ILE A 186 14.47 -7.74 -8.35
CA ILE A 186 13.98 -9.04 -7.89
C ILE A 186 12.51 -9.17 -8.26
N THR A 187 12.21 -10.03 -9.24
CA THR A 187 10.84 -10.46 -9.52
C THR A 187 10.39 -11.42 -8.43
N LEU A 188 9.46 -10.97 -7.59
CA LEU A 188 8.75 -11.82 -6.65
C LEU A 188 7.66 -12.60 -7.40
N ALA A 189 7.55 -13.90 -7.12
CA ALA A 189 6.73 -14.82 -7.89
C ALA A 189 5.88 -15.73 -7.00
N SER A 190 4.68 -16.01 -7.48
CA SER A 190 3.73 -16.97 -6.89
C SER A 190 4.05 -18.42 -7.28
N ARG A 191 4.72 -18.61 -8.42
CA ARG A 191 5.23 -19.90 -8.90
C ARG A 191 6.39 -19.69 -9.87
N ILE A 192 7.42 -20.52 -9.76
CA ILE A 192 8.42 -20.71 -10.82
C ILE A 192 8.54 -22.21 -11.11
N SER A 193 8.58 -22.58 -12.39
CA SER A 193 8.82 -23.95 -12.86
C SER A 193 9.57 -23.95 -14.19
N PRO A 194 10.33 -25.00 -14.55
CA PRO A 194 10.94 -25.11 -15.87
C PRO A 194 9.89 -25.02 -17.00
N SER A 195 10.27 -24.45 -18.13
CA SER A 195 9.46 -24.40 -19.36
C SER A 195 10.36 -24.45 -20.59
N GLU A 196 9.79 -24.93 -21.70
CA GLU A 196 10.39 -24.86 -23.04
C GLU A 196 9.54 -24.02 -24.02
N ASP A 197 8.33 -23.62 -23.62
CA ASP A 197 7.46 -22.75 -24.40
C ASP A 197 8.00 -21.31 -24.37
N ARG A 198 8.43 -20.80 -25.53
CA ARG A 198 9.03 -19.47 -25.69
C ARG A 198 8.03 -18.40 -26.13
N GLU A 199 6.81 -18.81 -26.47
CA GLU A 199 5.74 -17.89 -26.89
C GLU A 199 4.90 -17.44 -25.69
N ASP A 200 4.97 -18.15 -24.55
CA ASP A 200 4.43 -17.69 -23.27
C ASP A 200 5.13 -16.38 -22.84
N PRO A 201 4.41 -15.26 -22.62
CA PRO A 201 5.02 -13.99 -22.22
C PRO A 201 5.79 -14.09 -20.88
N PHE A 202 5.41 -15.04 -20.01
CA PHE A 202 6.05 -15.33 -18.73
C PHE A 202 7.23 -16.31 -18.82
N PHE A 203 7.65 -16.68 -20.04
CA PHE A 203 8.91 -17.39 -20.26
C PHE A 203 10.11 -16.47 -20.06
N LYS A 204 11.11 -16.95 -19.30
CA LYS A 204 12.42 -16.32 -19.12
C LYS A 204 13.47 -17.38 -18.80
N ASN A 205 14.56 -17.41 -19.56
CA ASN A 205 15.75 -18.26 -19.31
C ASN A 205 15.45 -19.75 -18.98
N GLY A 206 14.49 -20.37 -19.68
CA GLY A 206 14.11 -21.78 -19.48
C GLY A 206 13.14 -22.03 -18.31
N LEU A 207 12.54 -20.96 -17.78
CA LEU A 207 11.56 -20.97 -16.70
C LEU A 207 10.26 -20.32 -17.17
N TYR A 208 9.14 -20.85 -16.71
CA TYR A 208 7.89 -20.12 -16.57
C TYR A 208 7.88 -19.44 -15.19
N ILE A 209 7.72 -18.12 -15.17
CA ILE A 209 7.75 -17.30 -13.95
C ILE A 209 6.39 -16.61 -13.80
N ARG A 210 5.57 -17.05 -12.84
CA ARG A 210 4.30 -16.39 -12.53
C ARG A 210 4.56 -15.29 -11.50
N PRO A 211 4.64 -13.99 -11.87
CA PRO A 211 4.90 -12.91 -10.92
C PRO A 211 3.82 -12.81 -9.85
N ASN A 212 4.11 -12.06 -8.78
CA ASN A 212 3.15 -11.70 -7.74
C ASN A 212 3.10 -10.18 -7.59
N ALA A 213 2.35 -9.49 -8.46
CA ALA A 213 2.37 -8.03 -8.57
C ALA A 213 1.88 -7.30 -7.30
N SER A 214 0.99 -7.92 -6.51
CA SER A 214 0.54 -7.40 -5.21
C SER A 214 1.62 -7.41 -4.13
N GLN A 215 2.71 -8.17 -4.35
CA GLN A 215 3.76 -8.48 -3.38
C GLN A 215 3.24 -9.07 -2.05
N LEU A 216 1.99 -9.56 -2.03
CA LEU A 216 1.34 -10.13 -0.84
C LEU A 216 1.51 -11.65 -0.83
N PHE A 217 2.02 -12.17 0.28
CA PHE A 217 2.12 -13.60 0.60
C PHE A 217 1.41 -13.87 1.92
N GLY A 218 1.21 -15.13 2.30
CA GLY A 218 0.46 -15.41 3.53
C GLY A 218 -0.16 -16.80 3.62
N GLU A 219 -1.26 -16.89 4.36
CA GLU A 219 -2.09 -18.09 4.40
C GLU A 219 -2.60 -18.44 2.98
N GLY A 220 -2.56 -19.72 2.60
CA GLY A 220 -2.77 -20.18 1.22
C GLY A 220 -1.61 -19.88 0.24
N ALA A 221 -0.88 -18.77 0.42
CA ALA A 221 0.18 -18.27 -0.48
C ALA A 221 1.61 -18.33 0.13
N ALA A 222 1.88 -19.30 1.01
CA ALA A 222 3.07 -19.30 1.86
C ALA A 222 4.43 -19.58 1.18
N ASN A 223 4.47 -19.86 -0.13
CA ASN A 223 5.74 -20.03 -0.87
C ASN A 223 6.05 -18.78 -1.68
N LEU A 224 6.96 -17.94 -1.17
CA LEU A 224 7.56 -16.88 -1.98
C LEU A 224 8.60 -17.51 -2.90
N PHE A 225 8.40 -17.40 -4.21
CA PHE A 225 9.44 -17.66 -5.21
C PHE A 225 10.11 -16.34 -5.61
N TYR A 226 11.36 -16.41 -6.04
CA TYR A 226 12.10 -15.26 -6.53
C TYR A 226 12.90 -15.58 -7.79
N TYR A 227 13.04 -14.57 -8.64
CA TYR A 227 13.95 -14.54 -9.78
C TYR A 227 14.71 -13.21 -9.79
N ALA A 228 16.03 -13.29 -10.01
CA ALA A 228 16.88 -12.16 -10.34
C ALA A 228 18.06 -12.64 -11.19
N GLU A 229 18.83 -11.71 -11.74
CA GLU A 229 20.04 -11.96 -12.51
C GLU A 229 21.22 -11.19 -11.89
N ALA A 230 22.38 -11.84 -11.84
CA ALA A 230 23.64 -11.23 -11.43
C ALA A 230 24.56 -11.06 -12.63
N TYR A 231 24.96 -9.82 -12.89
CA TYR A 231 25.85 -9.42 -13.97
C TYR A 231 27.24 -9.11 -13.43
N ASN A 232 28.27 -9.26 -14.28
CA ASN A 232 29.66 -8.86 -13.99
C ASN A 232 30.22 -9.47 -12.68
N THR A 233 29.76 -10.69 -12.37
CA THR A 233 30.04 -11.44 -11.11
C THR A 233 31.52 -11.66 -10.80
N ALA A 234 32.41 -11.44 -11.79
CA ALA A 234 33.85 -11.46 -11.64
C ALA A 234 34.37 -10.44 -10.60
N CYS A 235 33.67 -9.32 -10.37
CA CYS A 235 34.13 -8.27 -9.44
C CYS A 235 34.36 -8.81 -8.01
N ALA A 236 33.52 -9.76 -7.57
CA ALA A 236 33.54 -10.33 -6.23
C ALA A 236 34.39 -11.61 -6.12
N ALA A 237 34.91 -12.12 -7.24
CA ALA A 237 35.61 -13.41 -7.26
C ALA A 237 37.09 -13.34 -6.81
N SER A 238 37.65 -12.13 -6.70
CA SER A 238 39.00 -11.84 -6.20
C SER A 238 40.13 -12.71 -6.80
N GLY A 239 40.04 -13.05 -8.08
CA GLY A 239 41.01 -13.89 -8.79
C GLY A 239 40.72 -15.40 -8.75
N THR A 240 39.55 -15.82 -8.26
CA THR A 240 39.04 -17.20 -8.37
C THR A 240 37.95 -17.31 -9.46
N ASP A 241 37.44 -18.51 -9.72
CA ASP A 241 36.28 -18.74 -10.60
C ASP A 241 34.93 -18.77 -9.85
N GLU A 242 34.91 -18.43 -8.55
CA GLU A 242 33.71 -18.42 -7.70
C GLU A 242 33.49 -17.08 -6.99
N TYR A 243 32.21 -16.76 -6.73
CA TYR A 243 31.78 -15.68 -5.83
C TYR A 243 30.79 -16.21 -4.79
N THR A 244 30.51 -15.45 -3.73
CA THR A 244 29.47 -15.80 -2.76
C THR A 244 28.18 -15.01 -3.02
N MET A 245 27.06 -15.72 -3.01
CA MET A 245 25.71 -15.15 -3.01
C MET A 245 25.01 -15.46 -1.69
N LEU A 246 24.56 -14.43 -0.99
CA LEU A 246 23.73 -14.50 0.22
C LEU A 246 22.34 -13.93 -0.09
N ILE A 247 21.30 -14.75 0.05
CA ILE A 247 19.90 -14.35 -0.16
C ILE A 247 19.13 -14.62 1.14
N TYR A 248 18.41 -13.64 1.67
CA TYR A 248 17.70 -13.78 2.95
C TYR A 248 16.45 -12.92 3.07
N VAL A 249 15.55 -13.30 3.97
CA VAL A 249 14.42 -12.46 4.42
C VAL A 249 14.82 -11.69 5.68
N SER A 250 14.52 -10.39 5.72
CA SER A 250 14.63 -9.53 6.91
C SER A 250 13.29 -8.88 7.25
N GLU A 251 13.14 -8.42 8.49
CA GLU A 251 12.07 -7.50 8.90
C GLU A 251 12.32 -6.10 8.31
N ALA A 252 11.30 -5.23 8.33
CA ALA A 252 11.43 -3.85 7.84
C ALA A 252 12.30 -2.96 8.75
N ASN A 253 12.17 -3.09 10.07
CA ASN A 253 12.95 -2.36 11.08
C ASN A 253 14.32 -2.99 11.38
N ARG A 254 14.56 -4.22 10.93
CA ARG A 254 15.77 -4.99 11.25
C ARG A 254 16.34 -5.68 10.01
N PRO A 255 17.38 -5.13 9.35
CA PRO A 255 17.99 -5.69 8.15
C PRO A 255 18.89 -6.91 8.43
N ALA A 256 18.54 -7.76 9.39
CA ALA A 256 19.25 -8.99 9.72
C ALA A 256 18.51 -10.22 9.15
N PRO A 257 19.22 -11.32 8.82
CA PRO A 257 18.57 -12.56 8.40
C PRO A 257 17.66 -13.16 9.46
N LEU A 258 16.44 -13.51 9.07
CA LEU A 258 15.53 -14.29 9.89
C LEU A 258 15.93 -15.78 9.92
N THR A 259 15.87 -16.38 11.11
CA THR A 259 16.29 -17.76 11.37
C THR A 259 15.65 -18.76 10.40
N GLY A 260 16.47 -19.42 9.58
CA GLY A 260 16.00 -20.41 8.59
C GLY A 260 15.46 -19.83 7.28
N LEU A 261 15.38 -18.49 7.16
CA LEU A 261 15.03 -17.78 5.92
C LEU A 261 16.26 -17.11 5.28
N GLU A 262 17.42 -17.77 5.38
CA GLU A 262 18.67 -17.38 4.71
C GLU A 262 19.22 -18.50 3.83
N LYS A 263 19.97 -18.12 2.80
CA LYS A 263 20.66 -19.02 1.88
C LYS A 263 21.98 -18.40 1.46
N ARG A 264 23.07 -18.98 1.95
CA ARG A 264 24.43 -18.67 1.50
C ARG A 264 24.91 -19.75 0.55
N SER A 265 25.44 -19.35 -0.60
CA SER A 265 25.94 -20.25 -1.64
C SER A 265 27.20 -19.72 -2.29
N LYS A 266 28.15 -20.62 -2.59
CA LYS A 266 29.20 -20.35 -3.57
C LYS A 266 28.65 -20.62 -4.97
N ARG A 267 28.98 -19.74 -5.91
CA ARG A 267 28.48 -19.77 -7.29
C ARG A 267 29.64 -19.47 -8.24
N ARG A 268 29.64 -20.06 -9.43
CA ARG A 268 30.68 -19.80 -10.43
C ARG A 268 30.44 -18.47 -11.12
N VAL A 269 31.53 -17.77 -11.43
CA VAL A 269 31.52 -16.56 -12.26
C VAL A 269 30.92 -16.87 -13.64
N ARG A 270 30.02 -16.00 -14.09
CA ARG A 270 29.36 -16.03 -15.41
C ARG A 270 29.12 -14.59 -15.88
N PRO A 271 28.96 -14.36 -17.20
CA PRO A 271 28.50 -13.07 -17.72
C PRO A 271 27.14 -12.66 -17.11
N THR A 272 26.21 -13.62 -17.12
CA THR A 272 24.94 -13.57 -16.39
C THR A 272 24.80 -14.84 -15.56
N ASP A 273 24.52 -14.72 -14.26
CA ASP A 273 24.13 -15.86 -13.42
C ASP A 273 22.70 -15.69 -12.89
N VAL A 274 21.87 -16.73 -13.07
CA VAL A 274 20.43 -16.68 -12.76
C VAL A 274 20.21 -17.08 -11.31
N LEU A 275 19.62 -16.17 -10.54
CA LEU A 275 19.30 -16.31 -9.12
C LEU A 275 17.82 -16.69 -8.96
N VAL A 276 17.55 -18.00 -8.94
CA VAL A 276 16.20 -18.55 -8.75
C VAL A 276 16.09 -19.32 -7.44
N GLY A 277 14.94 -19.21 -6.76
CA GLY A 277 14.67 -20.00 -5.56
C GLY A 277 13.31 -19.72 -4.92
N ARG A 278 13.13 -20.22 -3.69
CA ARG A 278 11.93 -20.01 -2.87
C ARG A 278 12.21 -19.96 -1.37
N PHE A 279 11.37 -19.27 -0.60
CA PHE A 279 11.29 -19.39 0.86
C PHE A 279 9.89 -19.86 1.28
N ASN A 280 9.81 -20.55 2.42
CA ASN A 280 8.54 -20.92 3.05
C ASN A 280 8.24 -19.91 4.16
N LEU A 281 7.26 -19.05 3.91
CA LEU A 281 6.85 -17.96 4.79
C LEU A 281 5.75 -18.38 5.79
N ALA A 282 5.29 -19.64 5.76
CA ALA A 282 4.28 -20.14 6.70
C ALA A 282 4.57 -19.89 8.20
N PRO A 283 5.85 -19.85 8.67
CA PRO A 283 6.15 -19.49 10.07
C PRO A 283 6.15 -17.99 10.38
N LEU A 284 5.99 -17.10 9.39
CA LEU A 284 5.98 -15.65 9.60
C LEU A 284 4.59 -15.17 10.00
N VAL A 285 4.55 -14.21 10.92
CA VAL A 285 3.37 -13.41 11.27
C VAL A 285 3.00 -12.45 10.14
N SER A 286 1.82 -11.83 10.23
CA SER A 286 1.48 -10.69 9.39
C SER A 286 2.47 -9.54 9.58
N GLY A 287 2.88 -8.88 8.50
CA GLY A 287 3.87 -7.79 8.57
C GLY A 287 4.54 -7.40 7.26
N THR A 288 5.45 -6.44 7.34
CA THR A 288 6.28 -5.98 6.20
C THR A 288 7.69 -6.55 6.30
N TYR A 289 8.15 -7.18 5.23
CA TYR A 289 9.43 -7.87 5.13
C TYR A 289 10.20 -7.44 3.88
N PHE A 290 11.49 -7.76 3.83
CA PHE A 290 12.34 -7.57 2.65
C PHE A 290 13.01 -8.88 2.26
N LEU A 291 12.99 -9.23 0.98
CA LEU A 291 13.90 -10.21 0.39
C LEU A 291 15.16 -9.47 -0.07
N ARG A 292 16.31 -9.78 0.52
CA ARG A 292 17.61 -9.19 0.21
C ARG A 292 18.49 -10.18 -0.53
N MET A 293 19.22 -9.71 -1.53
CA MET A 293 20.24 -10.46 -2.27
C MET A 293 21.56 -9.69 -2.22
N VAL A 294 22.63 -10.33 -1.77
CA VAL A 294 23.93 -9.70 -1.56
C VAL A 294 25.02 -10.53 -2.25
N ILE A 295 25.78 -9.87 -3.13
CA ILE A 295 27.03 -10.41 -3.64
C ILE A 295 28.12 -10.11 -2.62
N LEU A 296 28.72 -11.18 -2.08
CA LEU A 296 29.81 -11.14 -1.11
C LEU A 296 31.11 -11.63 -1.76
N ASP A 297 32.22 -10.96 -1.44
CA ASP A 297 33.55 -11.42 -1.83
C ASP A 297 34.15 -12.45 -0.85
N ASN A 298 35.41 -12.80 -1.07
CA ASN A 298 36.15 -13.75 -0.23
C ASN A 298 36.49 -13.23 1.18
N ALA A 299 36.35 -11.92 1.46
CA ALA A 299 36.47 -11.33 2.79
C ALA A 299 35.11 -11.25 3.54
N ASN A 300 34.00 -11.58 2.88
CA ASN A 300 32.61 -11.33 3.28
C ASN A 300 32.18 -9.85 3.19
N GLU A 301 32.87 -9.03 2.40
CA GLU A 301 32.42 -7.67 2.12
C GLU A 301 31.32 -7.69 1.06
N SER A 302 30.27 -6.87 1.25
CA SER A 302 29.26 -6.64 0.22
C SER A 302 29.87 -5.86 -0.95
N LYS A 303 29.65 -6.34 -2.18
CA LYS A 303 29.99 -5.61 -3.41
C LYS A 303 28.77 -5.02 -4.11
N VAL A 304 27.60 -5.65 -3.95
CA VAL A 304 26.29 -5.08 -4.30
C VAL A 304 25.20 -5.78 -3.49
N GLU A 305 24.20 -5.01 -3.06
CA GLU A 305 22.95 -5.49 -2.46
C GLU A 305 21.76 -5.01 -3.29
N GLN A 306 20.76 -5.88 -3.44
CA GLN A 306 19.43 -5.55 -3.96
C GLN A 306 18.39 -6.02 -2.94
N ALA A 307 17.34 -5.24 -2.73
CA ALA A 307 16.33 -5.52 -1.70
C ALA A 307 14.91 -5.25 -2.22
N ARG A 308 13.99 -6.20 -2.02
CA ARG A 308 12.59 -6.08 -2.43
C ARG A 308 11.65 -6.23 -1.25
N LYS A 309 10.88 -5.17 -0.98
CA LYS A 309 9.79 -5.17 0.01
C LYS A 309 8.70 -6.17 -0.40
N PHE A 310 8.09 -6.82 0.57
CA PHE A 310 6.89 -7.63 0.39
C PHE A 310 6.07 -7.68 1.69
N PHE A 311 4.82 -8.11 1.58
CA PHE A 311 3.89 -8.20 2.72
C PHE A 311 3.55 -9.66 3.02
N VAL A 312 3.35 -9.96 4.30
CA VAL A 312 2.78 -11.22 4.78
C VAL A 312 1.45 -10.92 5.47
N PHE A 313 0.43 -11.74 5.19
CA PHE A 313 -0.83 -11.79 5.93
C PHE A 313 -1.13 -13.23 6.35
N ASN A 314 -0.96 -13.53 7.63
CA ASN A 314 -1.01 -14.89 8.17
C ASN A 314 -1.76 -14.95 9.51
N PRO A 315 -3.09 -14.65 9.51
CA PRO A 315 -3.89 -14.53 10.72
C PRO A 315 -3.90 -15.82 11.56
N SER A 316 -3.70 -16.99 10.95
CA SER A 316 -3.52 -18.26 11.66
C SER A 316 -2.20 -18.36 12.44
N ALA A 317 -1.09 -17.80 11.93
CA ALA A 317 0.17 -17.72 12.67
C ALA A 317 0.10 -16.68 13.81
N ASP A 318 -0.52 -15.53 13.53
CA ASP A 318 -0.77 -14.48 14.53
C ASP A 318 -1.61 -15.04 15.70
N SER A 319 -2.66 -15.78 15.37
CA SER A 319 -3.52 -16.49 16.34
C SER A 319 -2.81 -17.64 17.06
N ALA A 320 -1.83 -18.30 16.43
CA ALA A 320 -1.08 -19.40 17.03
C ALA A 320 -0.05 -18.92 18.06
N LEU A 321 0.53 -17.73 17.88
CA LEU A 321 1.28 -17.03 18.93
C LEU A 321 0.35 -16.55 20.04
N ALA A 322 -0.86 -16.13 19.69
CA ALA A 322 -1.87 -15.63 20.63
C ALA A 322 -2.68 -16.72 21.38
N GLN A 323 -2.08 -17.91 21.59
CA GLN A 323 -2.59 -18.81 22.62
C GLN A 323 -2.66 -18.07 23.97
N PRO A 324 -3.70 -18.31 24.79
CA PRO A 324 -4.22 -17.27 25.66
C PRO A 324 -3.23 -16.80 26.73
N VAL A 325 -2.60 -15.65 26.47
CA VAL A 325 -1.94 -14.77 27.45
C VAL A 325 -3.01 -14.03 28.29
N ALA A 326 -4.01 -14.78 28.75
CA ALA A 326 -4.88 -14.42 29.86
C ALA A 326 -4.17 -14.55 31.22
N ALA A 327 -2.86 -14.79 31.19
CA ALA A 327 -1.92 -14.48 32.25
C ALA A 327 -1.27 -13.13 31.93
N THR A 328 -1.94 -12.05 32.33
CA THR A 328 -1.55 -10.63 32.31
C THR A 328 -0.13 -10.36 31.81
N GLU A 329 0.03 -9.68 30.67
CA GLU A 329 1.30 -9.02 30.34
C GLU A 329 1.66 -8.02 31.45
N THR A 330 2.48 -8.45 32.40
CA THR A 330 3.05 -7.53 33.38
C THR A 330 4.09 -6.67 32.70
N PHE A 331 4.22 -5.41 33.12
CA PHE A 331 5.22 -4.51 32.57
C PHE A 331 6.62 -5.14 32.53
N GLU A 332 7.03 -5.77 33.64
CA GLU A 332 8.32 -6.44 33.83
C GLU A 332 8.61 -7.59 32.85
N THR A 333 7.57 -8.10 32.16
CA THR A 333 7.66 -9.17 31.14
C THR A 333 7.46 -8.67 29.70
N SER A 334 7.16 -7.39 29.52
CA SER A 334 6.92 -6.77 28.20
C SER A 334 8.21 -6.26 27.55
N GLY A 335 8.22 -6.10 26.23
CA GLY A 335 9.33 -5.45 25.52
C GLY A 335 9.59 -4.00 25.97
N TYR A 336 8.55 -3.30 26.45
CA TYR A 336 8.65 -1.93 26.95
C TYR A 336 9.54 -1.79 28.20
N ALA A 337 9.68 -2.83 29.04
CA ALA A 337 10.54 -2.75 30.23
C ALA A 337 12.03 -2.56 29.88
N THR A 338 12.45 -3.08 28.74
CA THR A 338 13.84 -3.02 28.25
C THR A 338 14.08 -1.98 27.16
N MET A 339 13.02 -1.34 26.64
CA MET A 339 13.08 -0.33 25.58
C MET A 339 14.01 0.83 25.98
N PRO A 340 15.00 1.22 25.14
CA PRO A 340 15.97 2.25 25.48
C PRO A 340 15.32 3.64 25.56
N GLU A 341 15.99 4.57 26.23
CA GLU A 341 15.41 5.87 26.61
C GLU A 341 14.99 6.72 25.40
N ASP A 342 15.80 6.73 24.35
CA ASP A 342 15.53 7.41 23.07
C ASP A 342 14.33 6.83 22.31
N GLU A 343 14.16 5.51 22.30
CA GLU A 343 12.97 4.85 21.71
C GLU A 343 11.69 5.15 22.52
N VAL A 344 11.80 5.28 23.86
CA VAL A 344 10.69 5.69 24.73
C VAL A 344 10.34 7.17 24.54
N GLU A 345 11.32 8.06 24.42
CA GLU A 345 11.09 9.48 24.07
C GLU A 345 10.33 9.58 22.75
N GLN A 346 10.88 9.02 21.67
CA GLN A 346 10.29 9.10 20.33
C GLN A 346 8.89 8.47 20.28
N GLY A 347 8.69 7.30 20.91
CA GLY A 347 7.37 6.68 21.04
C GLY A 347 6.36 7.55 21.79
N LEU A 348 6.80 8.29 22.81
CA LEU A 348 5.97 9.24 23.56
C LEU A 348 5.73 10.58 22.83
N GLU A 349 6.55 10.94 21.85
CA GLU A 349 6.27 12.05 20.94
C GLU A 349 5.22 11.66 19.89
N HIS A 350 5.39 10.52 19.23
CA HIS A 350 4.47 10.01 18.22
C HIS A 350 3.01 9.93 18.71
N ILE A 351 2.77 9.36 19.90
CA ILE A 351 1.39 9.17 20.40
C ILE A 351 0.64 10.48 20.66
N GLN A 352 1.32 11.62 20.77
CA GLN A 352 0.67 12.92 21.05
C GLN A 352 -0.29 13.37 19.94
N ILE A 353 -0.14 12.85 18.72
CA ILE A 353 -1.01 13.11 17.57
C ILE A 353 -2.46 12.63 17.83
N ILE A 354 -2.58 11.48 18.52
CA ILE A 354 -3.84 10.74 18.79
C ILE A 354 -4.18 10.62 20.29
N ALA A 355 -3.37 11.21 21.17
CA ALA A 355 -3.63 11.27 22.61
C ALA A 355 -4.72 12.28 22.98
N THR A 356 -5.47 11.99 24.05
CA THR A 356 -6.44 12.92 24.64
C THR A 356 -5.77 13.97 25.53
N GLU A 357 -6.48 15.07 25.82
CA GLU A 357 -6.06 16.09 26.79
C GLU A 357 -5.66 15.56 28.17
N GLN A 358 -6.20 14.41 28.60
CA GLN A 358 -5.84 13.79 29.89
C GLN A 358 -4.53 12.99 29.76
N GLU A 359 -4.35 12.26 28.67
CA GLU A 359 -3.12 11.50 28.39
C GLU A 359 -1.95 12.44 28.13
N LEU A 360 -2.14 13.52 27.35
CA LEU A 360 -1.14 14.57 27.14
C LEU A 360 -0.66 15.23 28.45
N ARG A 361 -1.52 15.31 29.47
CA ARG A 361 -1.13 15.76 30.82
C ARG A 361 -0.38 14.69 31.60
N ARG A 362 -0.69 13.41 31.42
CA ARG A 362 0.07 12.29 32.00
C ARG A 362 1.47 12.23 31.39
N ILE A 363 1.59 12.28 30.07
CA ILE A 363 2.87 12.25 29.32
C ILE A 363 3.81 13.37 29.78
N ARG A 364 3.32 14.61 29.88
CA ARG A 364 4.15 15.77 30.28
C ARG A 364 4.54 15.83 31.77
N ASN A 365 3.95 15.01 32.62
CA ASN A 365 4.11 15.08 34.08
C ASN A 365 4.86 13.88 34.69
N VAL A 366 5.35 12.95 33.87
CA VAL A 366 6.03 11.72 34.32
C VAL A 366 7.48 11.77 33.89
N GLU A 367 8.38 11.95 34.86
CA GLU A 367 9.83 12.04 34.65
C GLU A 367 10.54 10.68 34.76
N ASP A 368 9.98 9.69 35.47
CA ASP A 368 10.60 8.37 35.64
C ASP A 368 10.49 7.50 34.38
N LEU A 369 11.63 7.02 33.88
CA LEU A 369 11.71 6.24 32.64
C LEU A 369 10.87 4.96 32.66
N ASN A 370 10.70 4.29 33.80
CA ASN A 370 9.86 3.08 33.87
C ASN A 370 8.37 3.43 33.91
N GLU A 371 7.97 4.53 34.56
CA GLU A 371 6.62 5.06 34.43
C GLU A 371 6.32 5.55 33.00
N ARG A 372 7.31 6.12 32.29
CA ARG A 372 7.20 6.51 30.88
C ARG A 372 7.04 5.32 29.94
N ARG A 373 7.85 4.26 30.12
CA ARG A 373 7.69 2.97 29.42
C ARG A 373 6.32 2.33 29.69
N ARG A 374 5.86 2.35 30.96
CA ARG A 374 4.51 1.88 31.35
C ARG A 374 3.40 2.69 30.70
N LEU A 375 3.56 4.01 30.58
CA LEU A 375 2.59 4.87 29.90
C LEU A 375 2.48 4.50 28.42
N LEU A 376 3.60 4.31 27.72
CA LEU A 376 3.62 3.90 26.32
C LEU A 376 2.98 2.50 26.13
N MET A 377 3.22 1.56 27.03
CA MET A 377 2.56 0.25 27.07
C MET A 377 1.04 0.37 27.31
N ASP A 378 0.61 1.06 28.37
CA ASP A 378 -0.79 1.33 28.71
C ASP A 378 -1.55 1.94 27.51
N PHE A 379 -0.92 2.91 26.83
CA PHE A 379 -1.52 3.71 25.76
C PHE A 379 -1.96 2.85 24.58
N TRP A 380 -1.14 1.87 24.19
CA TRP A 380 -1.44 0.93 23.13
C TRP A 380 -2.39 -0.17 23.58
N LEU A 381 -2.17 -0.79 24.75
CA LEU A 381 -3.04 -1.85 25.27
C LEU A 381 -4.51 -1.42 25.44
N VAL A 382 -4.77 -0.16 25.78
CA VAL A 382 -6.14 0.40 25.87
C VAL A 382 -6.77 0.68 24.50
N ARG A 383 -5.96 0.80 23.45
CA ARG A 383 -6.38 1.05 22.05
C ARG A 383 -6.39 -0.21 21.19
N ASP A 384 -6.10 -1.35 21.79
CA ASP A 384 -6.09 -2.64 21.13
C ASP A 384 -7.52 -3.05 20.70
N PRO A 385 -7.80 -3.14 19.38
CA PRO A 385 -9.14 -3.50 18.91
C PRO A 385 -9.43 -4.99 19.07
N THR A 386 -8.38 -5.81 19.21
CA THR A 386 -8.44 -7.27 19.24
C THR A 386 -7.49 -7.85 20.28
N PRO A 387 -7.70 -7.64 21.61
CA PRO A 387 -6.74 -8.03 22.69
C PRO A 387 -6.62 -9.55 22.95
N ARG A 388 -6.85 -10.35 21.91
CA ARG A 388 -6.69 -11.80 21.79
C ARG A 388 -5.73 -12.19 20.67
N THR A 389 -5.16 -11.23 19.94
CA THR A 389 -3.99 -11.42 19.08
C THR A 389 -2.72 -11.06 19.87
N GLY A 390 -1.53 -11.38 19.34
CA GLY A 390 -0.25 -11.02 19.94
C GLY A 390 0.30 -9.68 19.46
N VAL A 391 -0.49 -8.92 18.69
CA VAL A 391 -0.07 -7.73 17.94
C VAL A 391 -1.21 -6.73 17.94
N ASN A 392 -0.92 -5.48 18.31
CA ASN A 392 -1.93 -4.43 18.40
C ASN A 392 -2.18 -3.82 17.01
N GLU A 393 -3.28 -4.19 16.35
CA GLU A 393 -3.48 -3.82 14.94
C GLU A 393 -3.62 -2.31 14.74
N PHE A 394 -4.18 -1.59 15.71
CA PHE A 394 -4.33 -0.14 15.69
C PHE A 394 -2.97 0.59 15.79
N ARG A 395 -2.05 0.09 16.62
CA ARG A 395 -0.66 0.59 16.69
C ARG A 395 0.06 0.40 15.36
N ASP A 396 -0.12 -0.76 14.74
CA ASP A 396 0.60 -1.10 13.51
C ASP A 396 0.04 -0.31 12.29
N GLU A 397 -1.28 -0.04 12.25
CA GLU A 397 -1.87 0.93 11.32
C GLU A 397 -1.33 2.36 11.56
N PHE A 398 -1.29 2.80 12.82
CA PHE A 398 -0.75 4.12 13.19
C PHE A 398 0.70 4.31 12.70
N TYR A 399 1.58 3.32 12.90
CA TYR A 399 2.97 3.40 12.42
C TYR A 399 3.08 3.30 10.89
N SER A 400 2.16 2.59 10.22
CA SER A 400 2.05 2.59 8.76
C SER A 400 1.68 3.98 8.20
N LEU A 401 0.75 4.69 8.85
CA LEU A 401 0.42 6.08 8.51
C LEU A 401 1.57 7.05 8.84
N LEU A 402 2.30 6.82 9.93
CA LEU A 402 3.46 7.64 10.33
C LEU A 402 4.60 7.51 9.32
N MET A 403 4.93 6.29 8.88
CA MET A 403 5.92 6.05 7.84
C MET A 403 5.50 6.67 6.50
N TYR A 404 4.22 6.56 6.10
CA TYR A 404 3.69 7.23 4.91
C TYR A 404 3.77 8.77 5.02
N ALA A 405 3.52 9.33 6.21
CA ALA A 405 3.69 10.76 6.44
C ALA A 405 5.15 11.17 6.21
N ASN A 406 6.11 10.41 6.75
CA ASN A 406 7.54 10.67 6.52
C ASN A 406 7.95 10.54 5.05
N GLU A 407 7.40 9.56 4.33
CA GLU A 407 7.64 9.36 2.89
C GLU A 407 7.15 10.55 2.04
N ARG A 408 5.97 11.12 2.33
CA ARG A 408 5.34 12.16 1.49
C ARG A 408 5.42 13.61 1.99
N TYR A 409 5.66 13.84 3.27
CA TYR A 409 5.54 15.17 3.89
C TYR A 409 6.77 15.66 4.65
N SER A 410 7.88 14.92 4.67
CA SER A 410 9.14 15.41 5.28
C SER A 410 9.66 16.65 4.53
N VAL A 411 10.08 17.69 5.27
CA VAL A 411 10.55 18.95 4.68
C VAL A 411 11.87 19.38 5.34
N GLN A 412 12.96 19.34 4.56
CA GLN A 412 14.33 19.72 4.93
C GLN A 412 14.94 18.96 6.12
N ARG A 413 14.46 19.22 7.34
CA ARG A 413 14.90 18.62 8.61
C ARG A 413 13.74 18.41 9.60
N ILE A 414 12.51 18.48 9.10
CA ILE A 414 11.28 18.22 9.84
C ILE A 414 10.74 16.92 9.27
N ASP A 415 10.57 15.90 10.12
CA ASP A 415 10.00 14.63 9.70
C ASP A 415 8.53 14.82 9.32
N GLY A 416 8.06 14.07 8.33
CA GLY A 416 6.71 14.22 7.81
C GLY A 416 5.61 14.08 8.86
N TRP A 417 5.79 13.24 9.89
CA TRP A 417 4.88 13.08 11.03
C TRP A 417 4.75 14.33 11.90
N GLU A 418 5.75 15.21 11.94
CA GLU A 418 5.70 16.48 12.66
C GLU A 418 4.86 17.52 11.93
N THR A 419 4.80 17.45 10.60
CA THR A 419 4.09 18.44 9.77
C THR A 419 2.58 18.37 9.94
N ASP A 420 1.88 19.49 9.73
CA ASP A 420 0.41 19.52 9.81
C ASP A 420 -0.25 18.52 8.84
N ARG A 421 0.34 18.30 7.65
CA ARG A 421 -0.16 17.32 6.67
C ARG A 421 -0.01 15.88 7.17
N GLY A 422 1.13 15.54 7.78
CA GLY A 422 1.33 14.24 8.42
C GLY A 422 0.46 14.03 9.64
N ARG A 423 0.33 15.03 10.51
CA ARG A 423 -0.55 14.98 11.69
C ARG A 423 -2.01 14.80 11.32
N VAL A 424 -2.49 15.44 10.25
CA VAL A 424 -3.83 15.22 9.70
C VAL A 424 -3.98 13.80 9.16
N LEU A 425 -3.03 13.31 8.34
CA LEU A 425 -3.05 11.94 7.82
C LEU A 425 -3.09 10.89 8.94
N ILE A 426 -2.19 10.98 9.92
CA ILE A 426 -2.07 10.01 11.01
C ILE A 426 -3.31 10.02 11.91
N LYS A 427 -4.01 11.16 12.01
CA LYS A 427 -5.19 11.34 12.87
C LYS A 427 -6.52 10.97 12.21
N TYR A 428 -6.61 11.07 10.87
CA TYR A 428 -7.85 10.89 10.12
C TYR A 428 -7.80 9.78 9.06
N GLY A 429 -6.65 9.09 8.92
CA GLY A 429 -6.44 8.05 7.92
C GLY A 429 -5.99 8.60 6.56
N ARG A 430 -5.87 7.70 5.57
CA ARG A 430 -5.52 8.08 4.19
C ARG A 430 -6.70 8.84 3.55
N PRO A 431 -6.45 9.95 2.84
CA PRO A 431 -7.49 10.66 2.10
C PRO A 431 -8.02 9.78 0.96
N SER A 432 -9.34 9.80 0.75
CA SER A 432 -10.01 9.07 -0.35
C SER A 432 -9.86 9.75 -1.72
N ALA A 433 -9.44 11.02 -1.75
CA ALA A 433 -9.07 11.77 -2.95
C ALA A 433 -8.01 12.82 -2.59
N ILE A 434 -7.10 13.15 -3.52
CA ILE A 434 -6.03 14.14 -3.32
C ILE A 434 -6.08 15.17 -4.46
N GLU A 435 -6.68 16.32 -4.21
CA GLU A 435 -6.58 17.47 -5.13
C GLU A 435 -5.32 18.29 -4.79
N GLN A 436 -4.44 18.48 -5.78
CA GLN A 436 -3.21 19.27 -5.61
C GLN A 436 -3.39 20.71 -6.10
N HIS A 437 -3.79 21.61 -5.20
CA HIS A 437 -3.69 23.05 -5.46
C HIS A 437 -2.25 23.54 -5.24
N GLN A 438 -1.48 23.70 -6.32
CA GLN A 438 -0.31 24.59 -6.26
C GLN A 438 -0.76 26.04 -6.02
N TYR A 439 0.12 26.86 -5.44
CA TYR A 439 -0.18 28.23 -4.99
C TYR A 439 -0.83 29.11 -6.08
N ASP A 440 -2.16 29.26 -6.02
CA ASP A 440 -2.85 30.33 -6.72
C ASP A 440 -2.36 31.68 -6.16
N ARG A 441 -1.82 32.53 -7.04
CA ARG A 441 -0.98 33.70 -6.66
C ARG A 441 -1.76 34.86 -6.03
N GLY A 442 -3.02 34.65 -5.65
CA GLY A 442 -3.91 35.64 -5.03
C GLY A 442 -3.98 35.62 -3.50
N PHE A 443 -3.69 34.50 -2.84
CA PHE A 443 -3.93 34.35 -1.40
C PHE A 443 -2.69 34.63 -0.53
N LYS A 444 -2.90 35.40 0.55
CA LYS A 444 -1.86 35.65 1.57
C LYS A 444 -1.78 34.48 2.54
N PRO A 445 -0.57 34.11 3.03
CA PRO A 445 -0.45 33.18 4.14
C PRO A 445 -1.09 33.76 5.41
N TYR A 446 -1.59 32.85 6.25
CA TYR A 446 -2.19 33.08 7.56
C TYR A 446 -1.25 32.67 8.68
#